data_AF-A0A4Q2S833-F1
#
_entry.id   AF-A0A4Q2S833-F1
#
_cell.length_a   1.000
_cell.length_b   1.000
_cell.length_c   1.000
_cell.angle_alpha   90.00
_cell.angle_beta   90.00
_cell.angle_gamma   90.00
#
_symmetry.space_group_name_H-M   'P 1'
#
loop_
_entity.id
_entity.type
_entity.pdbx_description
1 polymer ?
#
loop_
_entity_poly.entity_id
_entity_poly.type
_entity_poly.pdbx_seq_one_letter_code
_entity_poly.pdbx_strand_id
1 'polypeptide(L)'
;MSVNDQSVEEWARTHPFSQPLRLGEVEAGVLARAPLAGTGTAWWVGAIGAVGWLSMGVFFLLGPGVALVGLLAIWLAGQEAPPGGTDPWITVSGLAFGVGSLAYALYLVEVVRARRRHTRDLVFGIVTVVASAVAFILLRTLPSDVAPSWLSIAVVAMGALGAALAVASLLSTPRPSKRERTQPPLRGPVDTADRDRYLRTRARVLDIVVRRGLLKVDEVEQGRINAMPLGYWEELDRVDERERRRILEYAVIGWREFTPSDQRVWSPPERQPKRKV
;
A
#
# COMPACT_ATOMS: atom_id res chain seq x y z
N MET A 1 35.10 -30.40 -5.13
CA MET A 1 33.83 -29.64 -5.21
C MET A 1 34.13 -28.24 -4.75
N SER A 2 33.84 -27.23 -5.58
CA SER A 2 34.10 -25.85 -5.19
C SER A 2 33.15 -25.47 -4.05
N VAL A 3 33.59 -24.66 -3.10
CA VAL A 3 32.79 -24.16 -1.96
C VAL A 3 31.52 -23.39 -2.43
N ASN A 4 31.42 -23.13 -3.74
CA ASN A 4 30.33 -22.38 -4.38
C ASN A 4 29.20 -23.25 -4.96
N ASP A 5 29.32 -24.59 -4.97
CA ASP A 5 28.29 -25.48 -5.54
C ASP A 5 27.25 -25.95 -4.49
N GLN A 6 27.51 -25.68 -3.20
CA GLN A 6 26.62 -26.09 -2.11
C GLN A 6 25.43 -25.13 -1.99
N SER A 7 24.23 -25.66 -1.80
CA SER A 7 23.04 -24.82 -1.58
C SER A 7 23.19 -23.97 -0.32
N VAL A 8 22.61 -22.76 -0.29
CA VAL A 8 22.72 -21.84 0.85
C VAL A 8 22.22 -22.46 2.16
N GLU A 9 21.18 -23.29 2.08
CA GLU A 9 20.65 -24.00 3.25
C GLU A 9 21.63 -25.05 3.78
N GLU A 10 22.27 -25.79 2.89
CA GLU A 10 23.21 -26.84 3.28
C GLU A 10 24.50 -26.22 3.83
N TRP A 11 24.97 -25.13 3.24
CA TRP A 11 26.03 -24.30 3.82
C TRP A 11 25.66 -23.84 5.24
N ALA A 12 24.46 -23.28 5.43
CA ALA A 12 24.02 -22.84 6.75
C ALA A 12 23.92 -23.97 7.79
N ARG A 13 23.74 -25.23 7.35
CA ARG A 13 23.74 -26.40 8.24
C ARG A 13 25.14 -26.83 8.65
N THR A 14 26.11 -26.78 7.74
CA THR A 14 27.45 -27.35 7.97
C THR A 14 28.52 -26.32 8.31
N HIS A 15 28.30 -25.03 8.05
CA HIS A 15 29.32 -24.02 8.25
C HIS A 15 29.67 -23.83 9.74
N PRO A 16 30.96 -23.78 10.10
CA PRO A 16 31.42 -23.52 11.47
C PRO A 16 31.42 -22.01 11.74
N PHE A 17 30.25 -21.47 12.07
CA PHE A 17 30.11 -20.05 12.42
C PHE A 17 30.92 -19.67 13.67
N SER A 18 31.33 -18.39 13.75
CA SER A 18 31.98 -17.83 14.93
C SER A 18 31.13 -17.96 16.21
N GLN A 19 31.79 -18.04 17.37
CA GLN A 19 31.15 -18.01 18.69
C GLN A 19 31.73 -16.85 19.51
N PRO A 20 30.91 -15.88 20.00
CA PRO A 20 29.47 -15.76 19.77
C PRO A 20 29.12 -15.51 18.30
N LEU A 21 27.93 -15.98 17.89
CA LEU A 21 27.46 -15.87 16.51
C LEU A 21 27.40 -14.41 16.07
N ARG A 22 28.01 -14.13 14.91
CA ARG A 22 27.92 -12.85 14.21
C ARG A 22 26.89 -12.96 13.08
N LEU A 23 25.74 -12.33 13.24
CA LEU A 23 24.68 -12.28 12.24
C LEU A 23 25.14 -11.56 10.96
N GLY A 24 26.07 -10.60 11.04
CA GLY A 24 26.71 -10.01 9.87
C GLY A 24 27.49 -11.02 9.03
N GLU A 25 28.16 -11.98 9.67
CA GLU A 25 28.85 -13.10 8.98
C GLU A 25 27.84 -14.01 8.27
N VAL A 26 26.72 -14.31 8.94
CA VAL A 26 25.63 -15.12 8.36
C VAL A 26 25.05 -14.42 7.13
N GLU A 27 24.70 -13.14 7.24
CA GLU A 27 24.11 -12.37 6.13
C GLU A 27 25.10 -12.21 4.96
N ALA A 28 26.39 -11.94 5.25
CA ALA A 28 27.42 -11.91 4.22
C ALA A 28 27.54 -13.25 3.48
N GLY A 29 27.49 -14.37 4.20
CA GLY A 29 27.51 -15.70 3.59
C GLY A 29 26.26 -16.04 2.76
N VAL A 30 25.10 -15.48 3.12
CA VAL A 30 23.88 -15.55 2.30
C VAL A 30 24.02 -14.71 1.03
N LEU A 31 24.49 -13.47 1.17
CA LEU A 31 24.65 -12.53 0.04
C LEU A 31 25.75 -12.95 -0.95
N ALA A 32 26.73 -13.73 -0.50
CA ALA A 32 27.81 -14.27 -1.34
C ALA A 32 27.37 -15.47 -2.20
N ARG A 33 26.14 -15.98 -2.04
CA ARG A 33 25.65 -17.19 -2.73
C ARG A 33 24.38 -16.90 -3.51
N ALA A 34 24.11 -17.72 -4.52
CA ALA A 34 22.88 -17.61 -5.29
C ALA A 34 21.66 -17.81 -4.37
N PRO A 35 20.66 -16.91 -4.41
CA PRO A 35 19.48 -17.04 -3.56
C PRO A 35 18.66 -18.24 -4.05
N LEU A 36 17.77 -18.74 -3.19
CA LEU A 36 16.84 -19.80 -3.55
C LEU A 36 16.14 -19.45 -4.88
N ALA A 37 16.14 -20.42 -5.80
CA ALA A 37 15.36 -20.30 -7.02
C ALA A 37 13.92 -20.04 -6.63
N GLY A 38 13.43 -18.84 -6.91
CA GLY A 38 12.08 -18.45 -6.53
C GLY A 38 11.10 -19.41 -7.18
N THR A 39 10.37 -20.18 -6.38
CA THR A 39 9.05 -20.63 -6.79
C THR A 39 8.30 -19.36 -7.17
N GLY A 40 8.01 -19.20 -8.46
CA GLY A 40 7.42 -17.98 -9.00
C GLY A 40 6.30 -17.49 -8.09
N THR A 41 6.27 -16.19 -7.81
CA THR A 41 5.21 -15.56 -7.03
C THR A 41 3.90 -16.10 -7.58
N ALA A 42 3.19 -16.86 -6.75
CA ALA A 42 2.10 -17.66 -7.27
C ALA A 42 1.07 -16.69 -7.86
N TRP A 43 0.73 -16.88 -9.13
CA TRP A 43 -0.04 -15.93 -9.94
C TRP A 43 -1.33 -15.45 -9.25
N TRP A 44 -1.90 -16.28 -8.36
CA TRP A 44 -3.07 -15.98 -7.55
C TRP A 44 -2.87 -14.83 -6.55
N VAL A 45 -1.66 -14.59 -6.02
CA VAL A 45 -1.36 -13.43 -5.16
C VAL A 45 -1.45 -12.13 -5.95
N GLY A 46 -0.93 -12.14 -7.19
CA GLY A 46 -1.07 -11.03 -8.14
C GLY A 46 -2.52 -10.80 -8.54
N ALA A 47 -3.29 -11.88 -8.74
CA ALA A 47 -4.71 -11.81 -9.07
C ALA A 47 -5.55 -11.23 -7.91
N ILE A 48 -5.31 -11.65 -6.66
CA ILE A 48 -6.01 -11.11 -5.48
C ILE A 48 -5.65 -9.63 -5.26
N GLY A 49 -4.36 -9.28 -5.42
CA GLY A 49 -3.93 -7.88 -5.36
C GLY A 49 -4.56 -7.02 -6.46
N ALA A 50 -4.65 -7.54 -7.68
CA ALA A 50 -5.30 -6.86 -8.80
C ALA A 50 -6.81 -6.72 -8.59
N VAL A 51 -7.50 -7.74 -8.05
CA VAL A 51 -8.93 -7.68 -7.69
C VAL A 51 -9.16 -6.72 -6.53
N GLY A 52 -8.27 -6.67 -5.53
CA GLY A 52 -8.29 -5.67 -4.46
C GLY A 52 -8.12 -4.25 -4.99
N TRP A 53 -7.18 -4.03 -5.91
CA TRP A 53 -6.98 -2.73 -6.56
C TRP A 53 -8.13 -2.34 -7.49
N LEU A 54 -8.69 -3.30 -8.25
CA LEU A 54 -9.85 -3.08 -9.10
C LEU A 54 -11.10 -2.80 -8.27
N SER A 55 -11.37 -3.57 -7.22
CA SER A 55 -12.50 -3.33 -6.33
C SER A 55 -12.38 -2.00 -5.59
N MET A 56 -11.18 -1.62 -5.16
CA MET A 56 -10.91 -0.32 -4.55
C MET A 56 -11.00 0.82 -5.56
N GLY A 57 -10.50 0.63 -6.79
CA GLY A 57 -10.66 1.57 -7.90
C GLY A 57 -12.13 1.72 -8.33
N VAL A 58 -12.88 0.63 -8.35
CA VAL A 58 -14.32 0.57 -8.61
C VAL A 58 -15.07 1.27 -7.49
N PHE A 59 -14.81 1.00 -6.20
CA PHE A 59 -15.39 1.76 -5.09
C PHE A 59 -15.04 3.25 -5.13
N PHE A 60 -13.81 3.59 -5.53
CA PHE A 60 -13.34 4.97 -5.68
C PHE A 60 -13.99 5.71 -6.85
N LEU A 61 -14.25 5.03 -7.97
CA LEU A 61 -14.98 5.59 -9.11
C LEU A 61 -16.50 5.61 -8.86
N LEU A 62 -17.01 4.63 -8.10
CA LEU A 62 -18.45 4.42 -7.91
C LEU A 62 -19.11 5.43 -6.97
N GLY A 63 -18.40 6.17 -6.14
CA GLY A 63 -19.03 7.20 -5.29
C GLY A 63 -19.43 8.45 -6.09
N PRO A 64 -18.49 9.36 -6.38
CA PRO A 64 -18.78 10.57 -7.14
C PRO A 64 -19.01 10.31 -8.63
N GLY A 65 -18.36 9.29 -9.21
CA GLY A 65 -18.47 8.99 -10.64
C GLY A 65 -19.82 8.40 -11.03
N VAL A 66 -20.43 7.53 -10.21
CA VAL A 66 -21.80 7.03 -10.48
C VAL A 66 -22.83 8.13 -10.31
N ALA A 67 -22.67 9.02 -9.33
CA ALA A 67 -23.54 10.17 -9.19
C ALA A 67 -23.48 11.08 -10.43
N LEU A 68 -22.29 11.32 -10.97
CA LEU A 68 -22.09 12.08 -12.22
C LEU A 68 -22.64 11.37 -13.46
N VAL A 69 -22.37 10.07 -13.62
CA VAL A 69 -22.85 9.27 -14.75
C VAL A 69 -24.37 9.12 -14.71
N GLY A 70 -24.95 8.85 -13.54
CA GLY A 70 -26.40 8.79 -13.35
C GLY A 70 -27.07 10.12 -13.64
N LEU A 71 -26.44 11.24 -13.26
CA LEU A 71 -26.99 12.56 -13.54
C LEU A 71 -26.89 12.95 -15.02
N LEU A 72 -25.80 12.58 -15.68
CA LEU A 72 -25.65 12.73 -17.13
C LEU A 72 -26.70 11.87 -17.86
N ALA A 73 -26.95 10.65 -17.39
CA ALA A 73 -27.98 9.78 -17.95
C ALA A 73 -29.39 10.36 -17.77
N ILE A 74 -29.72 10.95 -16.61
CA ILE A 74 -31.00 11.65 -16.39
C ILE A 74 -31.13 12.85 -17.32
N TRP A 75 -30.06 13.63 -17.49
CA TRP A 75 -30.09 14.79 -18.36
C TRP A 75 -30.28 14.40 -19.84
N LEU A 76 -29.57 13.38 -20.31
CA LEU A 76 -29.71 12.86 -21.68
C LEU A 76 -31.10 12.25 -21.90
N ALA A 77 -31.58 11.41 -20.98
CA ALA A 77 -32.92 10.82 -21.07
C ALA A 77 -34.02 11.90 -21.04
N GLY A 78 -33.85 12.95 -20.24
CA GLY A 78 -34.81 14.06 -20.17
C GLY A 78 -34.91 14.93 -21.43
N GLN A 79 -33.92 14.90 -22.32
CA GLN A 79 -33.98 15.58 -23.62
C GLN A 79 -34.81 14.80 -24.66
N GLU A 80 -34.87 13.47 -24.53
CA GLU A 80 -35.54 12.58 -25.48
C GLU A 80 -36.92 12.10 -24.98
N ALA A 81 -37.26 12.35 -23.72
CA ALA A 81 -38.49 11.88 -23.10
C ALA A 81 -39.75 12.58 -23.68
N PRO A 82 -40.78 11.82 -24.11
CA PRO A 82 -42.05 12.39 -24.52
C PRO A 82 -42.80 13.02 -23.32
N PRO A 83 -43.50 14.15 -23.51
CA PRO A 83 -44.20 14.84 -22.43
C PRO A 83 -45.27 13.94 -21.80
N GLY A 84 -45.18 13.75 -20.47
CA GLY A 84 -46.13 12.97 -19.66
C GLY A 84 -45.82 11.49 -19.48
N GLY A 85 -44.69 10.96 -19.99
CA GLY A 85 -44.27 9.57 -19.78
C GLY A 85 -43.32 9.41 -18.58
N THR A 86 -43.57 8.45 -17.69
CA THR A 86 -42.62 8.06 -16.64
C THR A 86 -41.52 7.18 -17.25
N ASP A 87 -40.31 7.73 -17.45
CA ASP A 87 -39.17 6.95 -17.95
C ASP A 87 -38.53 6.14 -16.80
N PRO A 88 -38.51 4.79 -16.89
CA PRO A 88 -37.87 3.93 -15.88
C PRO A 88 -36.38 4.23 -15.70
N TRP A 89 -35.68 4.73 -16.73
CA TRP A 89 -34.26 5.08 -16.63
C TRP A 89 -34.00 6.29 -15.73
N ILE A 90 -34.92 7.27 -15.72
CA ILE A 90 -34.86 8.41 -14.80
C ILE A 90 -35.01 7.95 -13.35
N THR A 91 -35.91 6.97 -13.12
CA THR A 91 -36.14 6.40 -11.79
C THR A 91 -34.94 5.60 -11.28
N VAL A 92 -34.39 4.72 -12.12
CA VAL A 92 -33.19 3.91 -11.79
C VAL A 92 -31.99 4.80 -11.52
N SER A 93 -31.79 5.84 -12.33
CA SER A 93 -30.69 6.78 -12.16
C SER A 93 -30.86 7.65 -10.91
N GLY A 94 -32.08 8.05 -10.57
CA GLY A 94 -32.38 8.75 -9.33
C GLY A 94 -32.10 7.91 -8.08
N LEU A 95 -32.45 6.61 -8.12
CA LEU A 95 -32.11 5.69 -7.03
C LEU A 95 -30.61 5.49 -6.88
N ALA A 96 -29.88 5.33 -8.00
CA ALA A 96 -28.43 5.22 -7.99
C ALA A 96 -27.76 6.48 -7.41
N PHE A 97 -28.27 7.67 -7.76
CA PHE A 97 -27.83 8.94 -7.18
C PHE A 97 -28.09 9.01 -5.67
N GLY A 98 -29.27 8.59 -5.20
CA GLY A 98 -29.61 8.55 -3.79
C GLY A 98 -28.69 7.64 -2.97
N VAL A 99 -28.41 6.42 -3.47
CA VAL A 99 -27.50 5.46 -2.84
C VAL A 99 -26.07 6.01 -2.79
N GLY A 100 -25.58 6.59 -3.90
CA GLY A 100 -24.26 7.22 -3.95
C GLY A 100 -24.12 8.39 -2.98
N SER A 101 -25.17 9.20 -2.84
CA SER A 101 -25.22 10.33 -1.90
C SER A 101 -25.15 9.88 -0.45
N LEU A 102 -25.88 8.82 -0.10
CA LEU A 102 -25.85 8.23 1.25
C LEU A 102 -24.46 7.65 1.58
N ALA A 103 -23.85 6.92 0.65
CA ALA A 103 -22.50 6.40 0.82
C ALA A 103 -21.47 7.53 1.03
N TYR A 104 -21.59 8.63 0.28
CA TYR A 104 -20.75 9.81 0.45
C TYR A 104 -20.92 10.48 1.82
N ALA A 105 -22.15 10.57 2.32
CA ALA A 105 -22.43 11.11 3.65
C ALA A 105 -21.80 10.26 4.76
N LEU A 106 -21.87 8.92 4.66
CA LEU A 106 -21.22 8.02 5.61
C LEU A 106 -19.69 8.16 5.57
N TYR A 107 -19.10 8.28 4.38
CA TYR A 107 -17.67 8.55 4.21
C TYR A 107 -17.26 9.88 4.85
N LEU A 108 -18.06 10.94 4.71
CA LEU A 108 -17.79 12.23 5.37
C LEU A 108 -17.72 12.10 6.89
N VAL A 109 -18.61 11.31 7.50
CA VAL A 109 -18.58 11.05 8.95
C VAL A 109 -17.26 10.41 9.36
N GLU A 110 -16.72 9.48 8.57
CA GLU A 110 -15.42 8.86 8.84
C GLU A 110 -14.27 9.84 8.72
N VAL A 111 -14.26 10.69 7.68
CA VAL A 111 -13.23 11.72 7.48
C VAL A 111 -13.23 12.73 8.65
N VAL A 112 -14.41 13.20 9.05
CA VAL A 112 -14.57 14.14 10.17
C VAL A 112 -14.14 13.49 11.49
N ARG A 113 -14.49 12.21 11.73
CA ARG A 113 -14.04 11.46 12.91
C ARG A 113 -12.53 11.25 12.92
N ALA A 114 -11.94 10.97 11.76
CA ALA A 114 -10.51 10.73 11.64
C ALA A 114 -9.67 12.00 11.94
N ARG A 115 -10.21 13.22 11.72
CA ARG A 115 -9.51 14.52 11.84
C ARG A 115 -8.14 14.52 11.15
N ARG A 116 -7.99 13.80 10.03
CA ARG A 116 -6.72 13.69 9.30
C ARG A 116 -6.83 14.50 8.02
N ARG A 117 -5.85 15.39 7.81
CA ARG A 117 -5.73 16.12 6.54
C ARG A 117 -5.23 15.18 5.46
N HIS A 118 -6.08 14.83 4.51
CA HIS A 118 -5.67 14.23 3.25
C HIS A 118 -5.99 15.20 2.12
N THR A 119 -4.97 15.58 1.32
CA THR A 119 -5.15 16.45 0.14
C THR A 119 -6.19 15.87 -0.84
N ARG A 120 -6.36 14.54 -0.82
CA ARG A 120 -7.37 13.82 -1.59
C ARG A 120 -8.79 14.26 -1.20
N ASP A 121 -9.08 14.34 0.10
CA ASP A 121 -10.42 14.67 0.62
C ASP A 121 -10.84 16.09 0.23
N LEU A 122 -9.87 17.02 0.17
CA LEU A 122 -10.07 18.37 -0.37
C LEU A 122 -10.47 18.35 -1.86
N VAL A 123 -9.70 17.63 -2.68
CA VAL A 123 -9.99 17.50 -4.13
C VAL A 123 -11.37 16.87 -4.33
N PHE A 124 -11.70 15.83 -3.56
CA PHE A 124 -13.03 15.23 -3.59
C PHE A 124 -14.13 16.22 -3.22
N GLY A 125 -13.97 16.99 -2.14
CA GLY A 125 -14.95 17.99 -1.74
C GLY A 125 -15.19 19.04 -2.83
N ILE A 126 -14.11 19.56 -3.44
CA ILE A 126 -14.20 20.55 -4.52
C ILE A 126 -14.90 19.96 -5.75
N VAL A 127 -14.50 18.76 -6.19
CA VAL A 127 -15.10 18.09 -7.35
C VAL A 127 -16.59 17.85 -7.11
N THR A 128 -16.98 17.39 -5.92
CA THR A 128 -18.40 17.17 -5.58
C THR A 128 -19.21 18.47 -5.61
N VAL A 129 -18.66 19.60 -5.13
CA VAL A 129 -19.32 20.92 -5.20
C VAL A 129 -19.52 21.35 -6.65
N VAL A 130 -18.47 21.26 -7.47
CA VAL A 130 -18.52 21.65 -8.89
C VAL A 130 -19.51 20.76 -9.65
N ALA A 131 -19.44 19.44 -9.45
CA ALA A 131 -20.36 18.47 -10.01
C ALA A 131 -21.82 18.79 -9.64
N SER A 132 -22.08 19.09 -8.36
CA SER A 132 -23.43 19.43 -7.88
C SER A 132 -23.94 20.75 -8.45
N ALA A 133 -23.06 21.75 -8.63
CA ALA A 133 -23.43 23.02 -9.25
C ALA A 133 -23.80 22.83 -10.74
N VAL A 134 -22.98 22.08 -11.49
CA VAL A 134 -23.27 21.73 -12.90
C VAL A 134 -24.57 20.94 -13.00
N ALA A 135 -24.75 19.95 -12.13
CA ALA A 135 -25.97 19.15 -12.05
C ALA A 135 -27.22 20.00 -11.82
N PHE A 136 -27.15 20.96 -10.89
CA PHE A 136 -28.25 21.85 -10.59
C PHE A 136 -28.61 22.74 -11.78
N ILE A 137 -27.62 23.26 -12.50
CA ILE A 137 -27.82 24.04 -13.72
C ILE A 137 -28.48 23.18 -14.81
N LEU A 138 -27.98 21.95 -15.02
CA LEU A 138 -28.54 21.03 -16.01
C LEU A 138 -30.00 20.67 -15.70
N LEU A 139 -30.36 20.44 -14.43
CA LEU A 139 -31.74 20.17 -14.04
C LEU A 139 -32.68 21.36 -14.28
N ARG A 140 -32.17 22.59 -14.20
CA ARG A 140 -32.95 23.81 -14.50
C ARG A 140 -33.28 23.95 -15.99
N THR A 141 -32.56 23.26 -16.86
CA THR A 141 -32.84 23.24 -18.31
C THR A 141 -33.91 22.23 -18.70
N LEU A 142 -34.28 21.32 -17.80
CA LEU A 142 -35.31 20.32 -18.05
C LEU A 142 -36.71 20.86 -17.71
N PRO A 143 -37.76 20.44 -18.44
CA PRO A 143 -39.15 20.73 -18.08
C PRO A 143 -39.50 20.21 -16.67
N SER A 144 -40.36 20.93 -15.95
CA SER A 144 -40.71 20.65 -14.54
C SER A 144 -41.46 19.32 -14.33
N ASP A 145 -41.99 18.75 -15.41
CA ASP A 145 -42.68 17.46 -15.49
C ASP A 145 -41.74 16.27 -15.71
N VAL A 146 -40.48 16.53 -16.11
CA VAL A 146 -39.49 15.48 -16.43
C VAL A 146 -38.63 15.12 -15.22
N ALA A 147 -38.19 16.12 -14.45
CA ALA A 147 -37.32 15.90 -13.29
C ALA A 147 -38.12 16.02 -11.98
N PRO A 148 -38.08 14.99 -11.11
CA PRO A 148 -38.73 15.07 -9.81
C PRO A 148 -38.17 16.22 -8.96
N SER A 149 -39.04 16.99 -8.29
CA SER A 149 -38.63 18.14 -7.47
C SER A 149 -37.66 17.79 -6.33
N TRP A 150 -37.74 16.56 -5.80
CA TRP A 150 -36.83 16.06 -4.76
C TRP A 150 -35.38 15.96 -5.26
N LEU A 151 -35.16 15.79 -6.56
CA LEU A 151 -33.83 15.58 -7.14
C LEU A 151 -33.00 16.86 -7.10
N SER A 152 -33.62 18.02 -7.31
CA SER A 152 -32.95 19.32 -7.12
C SER A 152 -32.53 19.53 -5.65
N ILE A 153 -33.36 19.11 -4.70
CA ILE A 153 -33.04 19.16 -3.26
C ILE A 153 -31.85 18.26 -2.95
N ALA A 154 -31.82 17.06 -3.52
CA ALA A 154 -30.74 16.09 -3.31
C ALA A 154 -29.41 16.57 -3.89
N VAL A 155 -29.40 17.20 -5.07
CA VAL A 155 -28.20 17.81 -5.66
C VAL A 155 -27.66 18.96 -4.81
N VAL A 156 -28.53 19.83 -4.29
CA VAL A 156 -28.11 20.91 -3.38
C VAL A 156 -27.52 20.35 -2.09
N ALA A 157 -28.15 19.33 -1.51
CA ALA A 157 -27.65 18.67 -0.31
C ALA A 157 -26.26 18.04 -0.54
N MET A 158 -26.03 17.42 -1.70
CA MET A 158 -24.72 16.88 -2.08
C MET A 158 -23.66 17.97 -2.25
N GLY A 159 -24.02 19.11 -2.84
CA GLY A 159 -23.14 20.27 -2.91
C GLY A 159 -22.74 20.78 -1.52
N ALA A 160 -23.69 20.86 -0.60
CA ALA A 160 -23.43 21.26 0.78
C ALA A 160 -22.50 20.27 1.52
N LEU A 161 -22.69 18.96 1.31
CA LEU A 161 -21.81 17.92 1.87
C LEU A 161 -20.38 18.00 1.31
N GLY A 162 -20.24 18.21 -0.01
CA GLY A 162 -18.93 18.41 -0.63
C GLY A 162 -18.21 19.66 -0.11
N ALA A 163 -18.95 20.75 0.09
CA ALA A 163 -18.41 21.98 0.68
C ALA A 163 -17.96 21.76 2.12
N ALA A 164 -18.77 21.07 2.93
CA ALA A 164 -18.42 20.70 4.30
C ALA A 164 -17.15 19.84 4.35
N LEU A 165 -16.99 18.87 3.43
CA LEU A 165 -15.77 18.06 3.31
C LEU A 165 -14.55 18.90 2.97
N ALA A 166 -14.67 19.80 1.99
CA ALA A 166 -13.58 20.69 1.58
C ALA A 166 -13.15 21.61 2.72
N VAL A 167 -14.11 22.22 3.42
CA VAL A 167 -13.86 23.06 4.61
C VAL A 167 -13.22 22.25 5.73
N ALA A 168 -13.75 21.07 6.05
CA ALA A 168 -13.17 20.19 7.07
C ALA A 168 -11.72 19.78 6.72
N SER A 169 -11.44 19.54 5.44
CA SER A 169 -10.09 19.21 4.95
C SER A 169 -9.14 20.40 4.98
N LEU A 170 -9.63 21.63 4.76
CA LEU A 170 -8.85 22.87 4.88
C LEU A 170 -8.50 23.18 6.34
N LEU A 171 -9.47 23.03 7.24
CA LEU A 171 -9.32 23.33 8.66
C LEU A 171 -8.60 22.22 9.44
N SER A 172 -8.49 21.01 8.88
CA SER A 172 -7.71 19.93 9.48
C SER A 172 -6.23 20.29 9.51
N THR A 173 -5.61 20.20 10.68
CA THR A 173 -4.18 20.47 10.83
C THR A 173 -3.38 19.53 9.93
N PRO A 174 -2.47 20.03 9.08
CA PRO A 174 -1.53 19.18 8.40
C PRO A 174 -0.75 18.44 9.48
N ARG A 175 -0.85 17.11 9.50
CA ARG A 175 0.12 16.34 10.28
C ARG A 175 1.49 16.79 9.78
N PRO A 176 2.47 17.09 10.64
CA PRO A 176 3.84 17.03 10.19
C PRO A 176 3.95 15.66 9.52
N SER A 177 4.27 15.63 8.23
CA SER A 177 4.59 14.38 7.56
C SER A 177 5.52 13.68 8.53
N LYS A 178 5.19 12.44 8.92
CA LYS A 178 6.10 11.63 9.73
C LYS A 178 7.47 11.82 9.07
N ARG A 179 8.37 12.51 9.79
CA ARG A 179 9.72 12.90 9.36
C ARG A 179 10.14 11.88 8.34
N GLU A 180 10.20 12.31 7.07
CA GLU A 180 10.38 11.47 5.89
C GLU A 180 11.29 10.31 6.29
N ARG A 181 10.67 9.15 6.57
CA ARG A 181 11.35 8.04 7.24
C ARG A 181 12.43 7.64 6.26
N THR A 182 13.66 8.09 6.51
CA THR A 182 14.77 7.89 5.60
C THR A 182 14.86 6.39 5.44
N GLN A 183 14.43 5.89 4.29
CA GLN A 183 14.50 4.46 4.03
C GLN A 183 15.98 4.09 4.18
N PRO A 184 16.29 2.99 4.88
CA PRO A 184 17.66 2.54 5.00
C PRO A 184 18.31 2.52 3.62
N PRO A 185 19.52 3.10 3.46
CA PRO A 185 20.23 3.02 2.20
C PRO A 185 20.32 1.58 1.76
N LEU A 186 20.14 1.36 0.48
CA LEU A 186 20.13 0.03 -0.10
C LEU A 186 21.50 -0.62 0.12
N ARG A 187 21.51 -1.76 0.82
CA ARG A 187 22.64 -2.68 0.89
C ARG A 187 22.17 -4.02 0.29
N GLY A 188 22.96 -4.58 -0.64
CA GLY A 188 22.59 -5.80 -1.37
C GLY A 188 22.01 -5.55 -2.77
N PRO A 189 21.27 -6.53 -3.33
CA PRO A 189 20.75 -6.46 -4.69
C PRO A 189 19.85 -5.24 -4.92
N VAL A 190 20.11 -4.52 -6.01
CA VAL A 190 19.32 -3.35 -6.43
C VAL A 190 17.98 -3.76 -7.04
N ASP A 191 17.95 -4.89 -7.75
CA ASP A 191 16.71 -5.43 -8.32
C ASP A 191 15.78 -5.96 -7.23
N THR A 192 14.56 -5.44 -7.20
CA THR A 192 13.45 -5.87 -6.31
C THR A 192 13.19 -7.37 -6.35
N ALA A 193 13.24 -8.01 -7.54
CA ALA A 193 12.91 -9.43 -7.66
C ALA A 193 14.00 -10.32 -7.03
N ASP A 194 15.26 -9.96 -7.20
CA ASP A 194 16.38 -10.64 -6.55
C ASP A 194 16.36 -10.36 -5.04
N ARG A 195 16.07 -9.12 -4.63
CA ARG A 195 15.98 -8.73 -3.23
C ARG A 195 15.00 -9.58 -2.42
N ASP A 196 13.81 -9.84 -2.95
CA ASP A 196 12.81 -10.69 -2.30
C ASP A 196 13.26 -12.16 -2.18
N ARG A 197 14.06 -12.65 -3.12
CA ARG A 197 14.64 -14.01 -3.05
C ARG A 197 15.71 -14.09 -1.97
N TYR A 198 16.55 -13.06 -1.85
CA TYR A 198 17.54 -12.98 -0.77
C TYR A 198 16.88 -12.84 0.60
N LEU A 199 15.81 -12.04 0.73
CA LEU A 199 15.06 -11.93 1.98
C LEU A 199 14.50 -13.29 2.43
N ARG A 200 13.88 -14.06 1.51
CA ARG A 200 13.39 -15.41 1.80
C ARG A 200 14.49 -16.39 2.17
N THR A 201 15.61 -16.34 1.44
CA THR A 201 16.77 -17.19 1.68
C THR A 201 17.37 -16.89 3.05
N ARG A 202 17.55 -15.61 3.38
CA ARG A 202 18.02 -15.13 4.68
C ARG A 202 17.12 -15.58 5.82
N ALA A 203 15.80 -15.47 5.66
CA ALA A 203 14.85 -15.93 6.68
C ALA A 203 14.96 -17.43 6.96
N ARG A 204 15.17 -18.24 5.90
CA ARG A 204 15.37 -19.69 6.03
C ARG A 204 16.69 -20.05 6.68
N VAL A 205 17.75 -19.29 6.37
CA VAL A 205 19.06 -19.45 7.03
C VAL A 205 18.99 -19.06 8.50
N LEU A 206 18.25 -18.01 8.86
CA LEU A 206 18.02 -17.66 10.27
C LEU A 206 17.37 -18.81 11.03
N ASP A 207 16.31 -19.41 10.48
CA ASP A 207 15.64 -20.56 11.06
C ASP A 207 16.60 -21.74 11.27
N ILE A 208 17.47 -22.04 10.30
CA ILE A 208 18.50 -23.08 10.44
C ILE A 208 19.46 -22.76 11.58
N VAL A 209 19.95 -21.52 11.66
CA VAL A 209 20.92 -21.09 12.68
C VAL A 209 20.31 -21.10 14.09
N VAL A 210 19.05 -20.70 14.24
CA VAL A 210 18.29 -20.80 15.49
C VAL A 210 18.08 -22.25 15.89
N ARG A 211 17.66 -23.13 14.97
CA ARG A 211 17.49 -24.57 15.23
C ARG A 211 18.78 -25.29 15.60
N ARG A 212 19.93 -24.83 15.07
CA ARG A 212 21.26 -25.32 15.48
C ARG A 212 21.66 -24.87 16.90
N GLY A 213 20.88 -24.02 17.55
CA GLY A 213 21.18 -23.47 18.87
C GLY A 213 22.30 -22.43 18.88
N LEU A 214 22.70 -21.92 17.71
CA LEU A 214 23.76 -20.93 17.58
C LEU A 214 23.29 -19.51 17.93
N LEU A 215 21.99 -19.26 17.82
CA LEU A 215 21.33 -18.02 18.20
C LEU A 215 20.16 -18.33 19.12
N LYS A 216 20.16 -17.75 20.33
CA LYS A 216 19.06 -17.85 21.28
C LYS A 216 18.16 -16.63 21.15
N VAL A 217 17.05 -16.79 20.45
CA VAL A 217 16.03 -15.75 20.24
C VAL A 217 14.65 -16.39 20.32
N ASP A 218 13.65 -15.62 20.76
CA ASP A 218 12.25 -16.05 20.69
C ASP A 218 11.66 -15.78 19.28
N GLU A 219 10.45 -16.27 19.03
CA GLU A 219 9.78 -16.11 17.73
C GLU A 219 9.55 -14.63 17.35
N VAL A 220 9.30 -13.77 18.35
CA VAL A 220 9.05 -12.34 18.14
C VAL A 220 10.35 -11.65 17.71
N GLU A 221 11.44 -11.93 18.40
CA GLU A 221 12.77 -11.41 18.12
C GLU A 221 13.29 -11.92 16.78
N GLN A 222 13.10 -13.21 16.46
CA GLN A 222 13.39 -13.77 15.14
C GLN A 222 12.60 -13.05 14.04
N GLY A 223 11.31 -12.75 14.28
CA GLY A 223 10.49 -11.95 13.38
C GLY A 223 11.04 -10.54 13.15
N ARG A 224 11.52 -9.88 14.22
CA ARG A 224 12.14 -8.54 14.13
C ARG A 224 13.47 -8.56 13.39
N ILE A 225 14.32 -9.56 13.64
CA ILE A 225 15.59 -9.74 12.90
C ILE A 225 15.31 -9.95 11.40
N ASN A 226 14.30 -10.74 11.07
CA ASN A 226 13.88 -10.94 9.68
C ASN A 226 13.31 -9.68 9.01
N ALA A 227 12.71 -8.78 9.78
CA ALA A 227 12.18 -7.50 9.29
C ALA A 227 13.27 -6.46 9.01
N MET A 228 14.50 -6.66 9.50
CA MET A 228 15.61 -5.74 9.22
C MET A 228 15.93 -5.69 7.72
N PRO A 229 16.35 -4.55 7.15
CA PRO A 229 16.75 -4.49 5.76
C PRO A 229 17.95 -5.40 5.48
N LEU A 230 18.12 -5.85 4.23
CA LEU A 230 19.30 -6.62 3.81
C LEU A 230 20.58 -5.81 4.06
N GLY A 231 21.62 -6.46 4.58
CA GLY A 231 22.95 -5.89 4.84
C GLY A 231 23.09 -5.15 6.16
N TYR A 232 22.15 -5.34 7.10
CA TYR A 232 22.10 -4.63 8.39
C TYR A 232 22.14 -5.56 9.60
N TRP A 233 22.24 -6.88 9.41
CA TRP A 233 22.38 -7.81 10.54
C TRP A 233 23.70 -7.61 11.31
N GLU A 234 24.74 -7.09 10.65
CA GLU A 234 26.02 -6.73 11.30
C GLU A 234 25.87 -5.71 12.44
N GLU A 235 24.79 -4.90 12.46
CA GLU A 235 24.58 -3.94 13.54
C GLU A 235 24.22 -4.62 14.86
N LEU A 236 23.89 -5.92 14.83
CA LEU A 236 23.60 -6.74 16.01
C LEU A 236 24.85 -7.45 16.59
N ASP A 237 25.99 -7.44 15.88
CA ASP A 237 27.13 -8.32 16.20
C ASP A 237 28.00 -7.85 17.37
N ARG A 238 27.80 -6.61 17.85
CA ARG A 238 28.66 -5.96 18.86
C ARG A 238 27.88 -5.16 19.89
N VAL A 239 26.60 -5.49 20.05
CA VAL A 239 25.71 -4.83 21.00
C VAL A 239 25.37 -5.80 22.13
N ASP A 240 25.12 -5.26 23.31
CA ASP A 240 24.62 -6.06 24.42
C ASP A 240 23.15 -6.47 24.18
N GLU A 241 22.63 -7.39 24.98
CA GLU A 241 21.25 -7.91 24.85
C GLU A 241 20.20 -6.78 24.91
N ARG A 242 20.44 -5.77 25.76
CA ARG A 242 19.51 -4.66 25.97
C ARG A 242 19.46 -3.75 24.75
N GLU A 243 20.62 -3.39 24.22
CA GLU A 243 20.71 -2.57 23.02
C GLU A 243 20.28 -3.36 21.77
N ARG A 244 20.51 -4.68 21.72
CA ARG A 244 19.96 -5.55 20.67
C ARG A 244 18.43 -5.49 20.63
N ARG A 245 17.77 -5.67 21.78
CA ARG A 245 16.30 -5.59 21.87
C ARG A 245 15.80 -4.20 21.49
N ARG A 246 16.46 -3.15 21.97
CA ARG A 246 16.17 -1.77 21.62
C ARG A 246 16.24 -1.55 20.11
N ILE A 247 17.35 -1.98 19.50
CA ILE A 247 17.57 -1.95 18.06
C ILE A 247 16.43 -2.67 17.33
N LEU A 248 16.06 -3.88 17.74
CA LEU A 248 15.02 -4.67 17.09
C LEU A 248 13.62 -4.07 17.25
N GLU A 249 13.35 -3.39 18.36
CA GLU A 249 12.12 -2.59 18.55
C GLU A 249 12.09 -1.40 17.59
N TYR A 250 13.22 -0.72 17.40
CA TYR A 250 13.33 0.46 16.53
C TYR A 250 13.57 0.14 15.05
N ALA A 251 14.05 -1.05 14.70
CA ALA A 251 14.27 -1.47 13.31
C ALA A 251 12.96 -1.47 12.51
N VAL A 252 11.83 -1.70 13.19
CA VAL A 252 10.47 -1.58 12.63
C VAL A 252 10.04 -0.11 12.45
N ILE A 253 10.71 0.83 13.13
CA ILE A 253 10.29 2.23 13.30
C ILE A 253 11.18 3.23 12.50
N GLY A 254 12.37 2.82 12.06
CA GLY A 254 13.37 3.69 11.42
C GLY A 254 14.38 4.16 12.46
N TRP A 255 15.34 3.28 12.76
CA TRP A 255 16.21 3.28 13.93
C TRP A 255 17.32 4.35 14.03
N ARG A 256 17.64 5.11 12.96
CA ARG A 256 18.54 6.27 13.00
C ARG A 256 18.47 7.06 11.69
N GLU A 257 18.97 8.30 11.71
CA GLU A 257 19.21 9.10 10.51
C GLU A 257 20.33 8.42 9.70
N PHE A 258 20.02 8.01 8.46
CA PHE A 258 21.00 7.40 7.57
C PHE A 258 21.71 8.45 6.74
N THR A 259 23.00 8.24 6.52
CA THR A 259 23.85 9.12 5.72
C THR A 259 24.22 8.46 4.39
N PRO A 260 24.57 9.22 3.34
CA PRO A 260 25.05 8.64 2.07
C PRO A 260 26.27 7.71 2.23
N SER A 261 27.11 7.93 3.25
CA SER A 261 28.23 7.05 3.60
C SER A 261 27.82 5.64 4.06
N ASP A 262 26.55 5.42 4.42
CA ASP A 262 26.05 4.11 4.83
C ASP A 262 25.71 3.20 3.64
N GLN A 263 25.76 3.73 2.41
CA GLN A 263 25.61 2.93 1.18
C GLN A 263 26.85 2.07 0.97
N ARG A 264 26.65 0.76 0.78
CA ARG A 264 27.71 -0.16 0.35
C ARG A 264 27.38 -0.67 -1.05
N VAL A 265 28.30 -0.47 -1.99
CA VAL A 265 28.19 -1.05 -3.34
C VAL A 265 28.25 -2.56 -3.19
N TRP A 266 27.14 -3.24 -3.50
CA TRP A 266 27.08 -4.69 -3.52
C TRP A 266 27.41 -5.19 -4.93
N SER A 267 28.43 -6.04 -5.01
CA SER A 267 28.73 -6.78 -6.24
C SER A 267 28.02 -8.13 -6.18
N PRO A 268 27.14 -8.46 -7.14
CA PRO A 268 26.51 -9.77 -7.17
C PRO A 268 27.54 -10.89 -7.26
N PRO A 269 27.32 -12.05 -6.60
CA PRO A 269 28.10 -13.23 -6.92
C PRO A 269 27.93 -13.56 -8.40
N GLU A 270 29.05 -13.81 -9.11
CA GLU A 270 29.01 -14.17 -10.53
C GLU A 270 28.02 -15.33 -10.73
N ARG A 271 26.93 -15.07 -11.46
CA ARG A 271 25.98 -16.11 -11.83
C ARG A 271 26.75 -17.09 -12.72
N GLN A 272 27.10 -18.26 -12.18
CA GLN A 272 27.73 -19.30 -12.99
C GLN A 272 26.87 -19.52 -14.25
N PRO A 273 27.48 -19.59 -15.45
CA PRO A 273 26.74 -19.78 -16.68
C PRO A 273 25.95 -21.07 -16.54
N LYS A 274 24.62 -20.98 -16.73
CA LYS A 274 23.74 -22.16 -16.77
C LYS A 274 24.35 -23.14 -17.75
N ARG A 275 24.90 -24.25 -17.24
CA ARG A 275 25.26 -25.41 -18.07
C ARG A 275 23.97 -25.79 -18.79
N LYS A 276 23.94 -25.58 -20.11
CA LYS A 276 22.90 -26.17 -20.96
C LYS A 276 23.05 -27.67 -20.79
N VAL A 277 22.06 -28.29 -20.15
CA VAL A 277 21.84 -29.73 -20.17
C VAL A 277 20.97 -30.02 -21.37
#